data_AF-A0A1X4ID17-F1
#
_entry.id   AF-A0A1X4ID17-F1
#
_cell.length_a   1.000
_cell.length_b   1.000
_cell.length_c   1.000
_cell.angle_alpha   90.00
_cell.angle_beta   90.00
_cell.angle_gamma   90.00
#
_symmetry.space_group_name_H-M   'P 1'
#
loop_
_entity.id
_entity.type
_entity.pdbx_description
1 polymer ?
#
loop_
_entity_poly.entity_id
_entity_poly.type
_entity_poly.pdbx_seq_one_letter_code
_entity_poly.pdbx_strand_id
1 'polypeptide(L)'
;MGLGDIRYEDVIAATEEFRRLGRDDFLQRYGFRRARSYEMVLDGLRYDSKAIVGVAHGHATGEFLRAGDFSGGAATVARCLRELGFVVETEEAPFDRAALLKHLRKLKVSRGPGNPAPSRHQPLSLLWAISREADERPRTTPWPRFRDEVGPLLVEFGLPNAKATPEYPFWHLRGSGLWEVQGIPAELAKEMPKMSILDAHHLQAGFTEEAAALLRDPVTRLDAITTICETYLQDVDRRALFERTGLDGYTTAGSLPNLPEDESGGADTDDEHGRATGPAPRRAATRSVIVRDEALARKVKELEGDRCQICDTTLRYLNRPYSQAAHIRGLGGPHHGPDELQNLLCLCANCHVLFDGLEIYVDPDGLVRGVRDDREPRPLRRDPGHPMDEAHIGYHRDLCNLNARKPAAG
;
A
#
# COMPACT_ATOMS: atom_id res chain seq x y z
N MET A 1 -21.17 -28.62 -0.14
CA MET A 1 -22.19 -28.04 -1.05
C MET A 1 -21.99 -26.54 -1.07
N GLY A 2 -22.05 -25.91 -2.24
CA GLY A 2 -21.64 -24.52 -2.42
C GLY A 2 -22.55 -23.78 -3.38
N LEU A 3 -22.45 -22.46 -3.40
CA LEU A 3 -23.28 -21.57 -4.23
C LEU A 3 -23.15 -21.79 -5.75
N GLY A 4 -22.23 -22.64 -6.19
CA GLY A 4 -21.98 -22.93 -7.62
C GLY A 4 -23.06 -23.79 -8.29
N ASP A 5 -23.96 -24.40 -7.52
CA ASP A 5 -25.07 -25.19 -8.06
C ASP A 5 -26.28 -24.31 -8.45
N ILE A 6 -26.28 -23.03 -8.09
CA ILE A 6 -27.36 -22.07 -8.35
C ILE A 6 -27.27 -21.52 -9.77
N ARG A 7 -28.37 -21.54 -10.51
CA ARG A 7 -28.50 -20.95 -11.84
C ARG A 7 -29.39 -19.72 -11.83
N TYR A 8 -29.36 -18.98 -12.94
CA TYR A 8 -30.19 -17.80 -13.13
C TYR A 8 -31.69 -18.10 -12.88
N GLU A 9 -32.18 -19.24 -13.38
CA GLU A 9 -33.58 -19.68 -13.24
C GLU A 9 -34.01 -19.87 -11.77
N ASP A 10 -33.12 -20.39 -10.92
CA ASP A 10 -33.39 -20.61 -9.50
C ASP A 10 -33.54 -19.29 -8.74
N VAL A 11 -32.74 -18.30 -9.11
CA VAL A 11 -32.82 -16.95 -8.55
C VAL A 11 -34.13 -16.28 -8.97
N ILE A 12 -34.54 -16.42 -10.23
CA ILE A 12 -35.83 -15.92 -10.70
C ILE A 12 -36.99 -16.57 -9.93
N ALA A 13 -36.99 -17.90 -9.79
CA ALA A 13 -38.02 -18.62 -9.02
C ALA A 13 -38.12 -18.12 -7.57
N ALA A 14 -36.97 -17.90 -6.91
CA ALA A 14 -36.94 -17.32 -5.57
C ALA A 14 -37.53 -15.89 -5.52
N THR A 15 -37.28 -15.07 -6.54
CA THR A 15 -37.86 -13.71 -6.60
C THR A 15 -39.36 -13.71 -6.87
N GLU A 16 -39.87 -14.66 -7.66
CA GLU A 16 -41.31 -14.83 -7.89
C GLU A 16 -42.02 -15.26 -6.61
N GLU A 17 -41.42 -16.18 -5.86
CA GLU A 17 -41.94 -16.58 -4.55
C GLU A 17 -41.91 -15.42 -3.55
N PHE A 18 -40.84 -14.63 -3.53
CA PHE A 18 -40.77 -13.40 -2.74
C PHE A 18 -41.89 -12.42 -3.11
N ARG A 19 -42.16 -12.22 -4.40
CA ARG A 19 -43.26 -11.34 -4.88
C ARG A 19 -44.63 -11.87 -4.45
N ARG A 20 -44.84 -13.19 -4.48
CA ARG A 20 -46.10 -13.83 -4.09
C ARG A 20 -46.35 -13.77 -2.58
N LEU A 21 -45.33 -13.98 -1.77
CA LEU A 21 -45.44 -14.02 -0.30
C LEU A 21 -45.35 -12.62 0.33
N GLY A 22 -44.66 -11.68 -0.32
CA GLY A 22 -44.29 -10.42 0.30
C GLY A 22 -43.04 -10.53 1.18
N ARG A 23 -42.35 -9.41 1.36
CA ARG A 23 -41.00 -9.36 1.97
C ARG A 23 -40.96 -9.97 3.37
N ASP A 24 -41.83 -9.53 4.27
CA ASP A 24 -41.74 -9.93 5.69
C ASP A 24 -42.13 -11.40 5.90
N ASP A 25 -43.15 -11.90 5.20
CA ASP A 25 -43.58 -13.31 5.26
C ASP A 25 -42.55 -14.24 4.62
N PHE A 26 -41.93 -13.83 3.51
CA PHE A 26 -40.84 -14.59 2.89
C PHE A 26 -39.65 -14.73 3.86
N LEU A 27 -39.23 -13.62 4.47
CA LEU A 27 -38.13 -13.62 5.44
C LEU A 27 -38.46 -14.48 6.65
N GLN A 28 -39.68 -14.39 7.19
CA GLN A 28 -40.11 -15.21 8.32
C GLN A 28 -40.13 -16.70 7.97
N ARG A 29 -40.70 -17.06 6.81
CA ARG A 29 -40.81 -18.46 6.33
C ARG A 29 -39.45 -19.14 6.20
N TYR A 30 -38.47 -18.42 5.67
CA TYR A 30 -37.14 -18.96 5.40
C TYR A 30 -36.11 -18.65 6.50
N GLY A 31 -36.52 -17.99 7.59
CA GLY A 31 -35.67 -17.72 8.75
C GLY A 31 -34.59 -16.65 8.50
N PHE A 32 -34.87 -15.71 7.60
CA PHE A 32 -33.98 -14.59 7.28
C PHE A 32 -34.43 -13.31 8.00
N ARG A 33 -33.48 -12.38 8.11
CA ARG A 33 -33.75 -10.99 8.52
C ARG A 33 -33.52 -10.09 7.32
N ARG A 34 -34.15 -8.90 7.34
CA ARG A 34 -33.89 -7.87 6.32
C ARG A 34 -32.38 -7.62 6.18
N ALA A 35 -31.93 -7.51 4.94
CA ALA A 35 -30.59 -7.20 4.55
C ALA A 35 -30.21 -5.81 5.08
N ARG A 36 -28.96 -5.69 5.52
CA ARG A 36 -28.40 -4.43 6.06
C ARG A 36 -27.42 -3.76 5.12
N SER A 37 -26.95 -4.48 4.09
CA SER A 37 -25.83 -4.03 3.28
C SER A 37 -25.88 -4.45 1.83
N TYR A 38 -26.49 -5.57 1.45
CA TYR A 38 -26.56 -6.01 0.05
C TYR A 38 -28.01 -6.30 -0.35
N GLU A 39 -28.54 -5.55 -1.31
CA GLU A 39 -29.86 -5.75 -1.90
C GLU A 39 -29.72 -6.03 -3.40
N MET A 40 -30.37 -7.08 -3.87
CA MET A 40 -30.46 -7.36 -5.31
C MET A 40 -31.56 -6.49 -5.91
N VAL A 41 -31.33 -5.93 -7.09
CA VAL A 41 -32.30 -5.11 -7.83
C VAL A 41 -32.73 -5.85 -9.08
N LEU A 42 -34.04 -6.06 -9.22
CA LEU A 42 -34.66 -6.68 -10.39
C LEU A 42 -36.02 -6.04 -10.65
N ASP A 43 -36.24 -5.55 -11.88
CA ASP A 43 -37.45 -4.82 -12.29
C ASP A 43 -37.81 -3.61 -11.38
N GLY A 44 -36.78 -2.91 -10.87
CA GLY A 44 -36.96 -1.78 -9.95
C GLY A 44 -37.36 -2.16 -8.52
N LEU A 45 -37.51 -3.46 -8.21
CA LEU A 45 -37.74 -3.97 -6.87
C LEU A 45 -36.43 -4.37 -6.20
N ARG A 46 -36.38 -4.20 -4.87
CA ARG A 46 -35.22 -4.52 -4.03
C ARG A 46 -35.49 -5.78 -3.22
N TYR A 47 -34.51 -6.68 -3.22
CA TYR A 47 -34.61 -7.99 -2.59
C TYR A 47 -33.44 -8.23 -1.63
N ASP A 48 -33.73 -8.90 -0.52
CA ASP A 48 -32.72 -9.30 0.46
C ASP A 48 -31.78 -10.38 -0.13
N SER A 49 -30.59 -9.99 -0.58
CA SER A 49 -29.66 -10.84 -1.34
C SER A 49 -29.43 -12.23 -0.74
N LYS A 50 -29.22 -12.32 0.57
CA LYS A 50 -29.03 -13.60 1.29
C LYS A 50 -30.27 -14.48 1.30
N ALA A 51 -31.44 -13.87 1.45
CA ALA A 51 -32.69 -14.61 1.49
C ALA A 51 -33.01 -15.19 0.12
N ILE A 52 -32.82 -14.40 -0.94
CA ILE A 52 -33.01 -14.86 -2.32
C ILE A 52 -32.06 -16.01 -2.65
N VAL A 53 -30.76 -15.87 -2.37
CA VAL A 53 -29.79 -16.92 -2.69
C VAL A 53 -30.00 -18.17 -1.85
N GLY A 54 -30.38 -18.05 -0.58
CA GLY A 54 -30.68 -19.22 0.25
C GLY A 54 -31.89 -20.01 -0.23
N VAL A 55 -32.89 -19.32 -0.80
CA VAL A 55 -34.07 -19.94 -1.40
C VAL A 55 -33.79 -20.49 -2.79
N ALA A 56 -33.01 -19.78 -3.61
CA ALA A 56 -32.54 -20.24 -4.91
C ALA A 56 -31.71 -21.54 -4.78
N HIS A 57 -30.86 -21.64 -3.76
CA HIS A 57 -30.16 -22.89 -3.46
C HIS A 57 -31.13 -24.04 -3.17
N GLY A 58 -32.22 -23.78 -2.45
CA GLY A 58 -33.28 -24.75 -2.19
C GLY A 58 -34.00 -25.19 -3.47
N HIS A 59 -34.22 -24.28 -4.42
CA HIS A 59 -34.79 -24.63 -5.73
C HIS A 59 -33.82 -25.49 -6.56
N ALA A 60 -32.52 -25.18 -6.53
CA ALA A 60 -31.51 -25.90 -7.29
C ALA A 60 -31.20 -27.30 -6.72
N THR A 61 -31.19 -27.45 -5.40
CA THR A 61 -30.63 -28.64 -4.71
C THR A 61 -31.63 -29.39 -3.83
N GLY A 62 -32.79 -28.79 -3.55
CA GLY A 62 -33.77 -29.30 -2.58
C GLY A 62 -33.49 -28.91 -1.13
N GLU A 63 -32.36 -28.26 -0.82
CA GLU A 63 -31.99 -27.84 0.54
C GLU A 63 -31.93 -26.31 0.66
N PHE A 64 -32.77 -25.72 1.51
CA PHE A 64 -32.81 -24.28 1.73
C PHE A 64 -31.72 -23.84 2.73
N LEU A 65 -30.87 -22.89 2.32
CA LEU A 65 -29.86 -22.32 3.22
C LEU A 65 -30.48 -21.25 4.12
N ARG A 66 -30.00 -21.15 5.35
CA ARG A 66 -30.33 -20.09 6.32
C ARG A 66 -29.17 -19.13 6.50
N ALA A 67 -29.43 -18.02 7.19
CA ALA A 67 -28.43 -16.96 7.39
C ALA A 67 -27.10 -17.42 8.01
N GLY A 68 -27.11 -18.51 8.80
CA GLY A 68 -25.92 -19.08 9.44
C GLY A 68 -25.09 -20.02 8.56
N ASP A 69 -25.63 -20.46 7.43
CA ASP A 69 -24.99 -21.48 6.57
C ASP A 69 -24.01 -20.87 5.55
N PHE A 70 -24.00 -19.53 5.45
CA PHE A 70 -23.09 -18.79 4.57
C PHE A 70 -21.73 -18.59 5.24
N SER A 71 -20.70 -19.34 4.80
CA SER A 71 -19.32 -19.22 5.30
C SER A 71 -18.59 -17.95 4.85
N GLY A 72 -19.13 -17.20 3.88
CA GLY A 72 -18.51 -16.01 3.26
C GLY A 72 -19.29 -14.69 3.45
N GLY A 73 -20.34 -14.67 4.27
CA GLY A 73 -21.11 -13.44 4.52
C GLY A 73 -21.91 -12.94 3.31
N ALA A 74 -22.30 -11.66 3.32
CA ALA A 74 -23.15 -11.07 2.27
C ALA A 74 -22.40 -10.77 0.97
N ALA A 75 -21.10 -10.51 1.04
CA ALA A 75 -20.25 -10.23 -0.12
C ALA A 75 -20.13 -11.44 -1.07
N THR A 76 -19.98 -12.66 -0.54
CA THR A 76 -19.93 -13.87 -1.36
C THR A 76 -21.24 -14.14 -2.10
N VAL A 77 -22.37 -13.85 -1.44
CA VAL A 77 -23.70 -13.93 -2.02
C VAL A 77 -23.87 -12.90 -3.14
N ALA A 78 -23.43 -11.66 -2.92
CA ALA A 78 -23.47 -10.61 -3.93
C ALA A 78 -22.61 -10.95 -5.16
N ARG A 79 -21.42 -11.55 -4.97
CA ARG A 79 -20.57 -12.01 -6.06
C ARG A 79 -21.28 -13.08 -6.92
N CYS A 80 -21.85 -14.11 -6.29
CA CYS A 80 -22.60 -15.15 -6.99
C CYS A 80 -23.75 -14.57 -7.83
N LEU A 81 -24.54 -13.64 -7.26
CA LEU A 81 -25.62 -12.96 -7.99
C LEU A 81 -25.09 -12.13 -9.18
N ARG A 82 -23.97 -11.42 -9.03
CA ARG A 82 -23.36 -10.64 -10.12
C ARG A 82 -22.82 -11.53 -11.24
N GLU A 83 -22.20 -12.66 -10.90
CA GLU A 83 -21.73 -13.65 -11.87
C GLU A 83 -22.89 -14.25 -12.69
N LEU A 84 -24.07 -14.38 -12.07
CA LEU A 84 -25.31 -14.77 -12.75
C LEU A 84 -25.98 -13.62 -13.53
N GLY A 85 -25.43 -12.40 -13.48
CA GLY A 85 -25.93 -11.26 -14.25
C GLY A 85 -26.95 -10.37 -13.52
N PHE A 86 -27.15 -10.53 -12.21
CA PHE A 86 -28.03 -9.67 -11.42
C PHE A 86 -27.30 -8.44 -10.88
N VAL A 87 -28.03 -7.32 -10.80
CA VAL A 87 -27.54 -6.09 -10.17
C VAL A 87 -27.68 -6.22 -8.66
N VAL A 88 -26.59 -6.01 -7.92
CA VAL A 88 -26.61 -5.99 -6.44
C VAL A 88 -26.03 -4.68 -5.94
N GLU A 89 -26.91 -3.86 -5.36
CA GLU A 89 -26.59 -2.60 -4.72
C GLU A 89 -26.09 -2.86 -3.29
N THR A 90 -25.13 -2.04 -2.84
CA THR A 90 -24.64 -2.05 -1.46
C THR A 90 -25.02 -0.76 -0.75
N GLU A 91 -25.58 -0.87 0.46
CA GLU A 91 -25.77 0.27 1.38
C GLU A 91 -24.55 0.50 2.29
N GLU A 92 -23.58 -0.44 2.31
CA GLU A 92 -22.28 -0.18 2.94
C GLU A 92 -21.50 0.85 2.10
N ALA A 93 -21.04 1.92 2.76
CA ALA A 93 -20.13 2.87 2.16
C ALA A 93 -18.95 2.11 1.51
N PRO A 94 -18.55 2.47 0.29
CA PRO A 94 -17.46 1.78 -0.41
C PRO A 94 -16.21 1.75 0.47
N PHE A 95 -15.48 0.63 0.42
CA PHE A 95 -14.21 0.51 1.10
C PHE A 95 -13.22 1.49 0.46
N ASP A 96 -12.95 2.59 1.16
CA ASP A 96 -12.17 3.73 0.68
C ASP A 96 -10.83 3.87 1.42
N ARG A 97 -10.02 4.86 1.03
CA ARG A 97 -8.74 5.17 1.69
C ARG A 97 -8.90 5.35 3.21
N ALA A 98 -9.97 6.01 3.67
CA ALA A 98 -10.18 6.24 5.09
C ALA A 98 -10.47 4.92 5.85
N ALA A 99 -11.26 4.02 5.26
CA ALA A 99 -11.53 2.69 5.79
C ALA A 99 -10.26 1.83 5.85
N LEU A 100 -9.44 1.84 4.79
CA LEU A 100 -8.14 1.17 4.76
C LEU A 100 -7.24 1.62 5.92
N LEU A 101 -7.02 2.93 6.07
CA LEU A 101 -6.17 3.48 7.13
C LEU A 101 -6.75 3.17 8.53
N LYS A 102 -8.07 3.18 8.68
CA LYS A 102 -8.74 2.81 9.93
C LYS A 102 -8.50 1.34 10.29
N HIS A 103 -8.53 0.44 9.32
CA HIS A 103 -8.25 -0.98 9.54
C HIS A 103 -6.78 -1.20 9.89
N LEU A 104 -5.86 -0.54 9.19
CA LEU A 104 -4.42 -0.57 9.49
C LEU A 104 -4.11 -0.08 10.90
N ARG A 105 -4.77 0.97 11.41
CA ARG A 105 -4.57 1.45 12.80
C ARG A 105 -5.13 0.50 13.87
N LYS A 106 -6.04 -0.39 13.49
CA LYS A 106 -6.81 -1.24 14.43
C LYS A 106 -6.50 -2.74 14.25
N LEU A 107 -5.30 -3.08 13.78
CA LEU A 107 -4.90 -4.47 13.64
C LEU A 107 -5.00 -5.20 14.98
N LYS A 108 -5.57 -6.41 14.94
CA LYS A 108 -5.70 -7.31 16.10
C LYS A 108 -4.39 -8.06 16.34
N VAL A 109 -3.41 -7.33 16.85
CA VAL A 109 -2.08 -7.84 17.18
C VAL A 109 -2.07 -8.56 18.52
N SER A 110 -1.46 -9.74 18.56
CA SER A 110 -1.24 -10.48 19.80
C SER A 110 -0.24 -9.76 20.71
N ARG A 111 -0.35 -9.95 22.02
CA ARG A 111 0.64 -9.50 23.00
C ARG A 111 1.32 -10.74 23.57
N GLY A 112 2.65 -10.76 23.55
CA GLY A 112 3.42 -11.91 24.05
C GLY A 112 3.29 -12.05 25.57
N PRO A 113 3.49 -13.25 26.14
CA PRO A 113 3.55 -13.42 27.59
C PRO A 113 4.68 -12.56 28.16
N GLY A 114 4.37 -11.62 29.05
CA GLY A 114 5.36 -10.76 29.71
C GLY A 114 5.89 -9.59 28.90
N ASN A 115 5.43 -9.37 27.65
CA ASN A 115 5.78 -8.17 26.89
C ASN A 115 4.55 -7.26 26.70
N PRO A 116 4.57 -6.00 27.17
CA PRO A 116 3.47 -5.07 26.97
C PRO A 116 3.30 -4.62 25.51
N ALA A 117 4.34 -4.75 24.68
CA ALA A 117 4.32 -4.32 23.29
C ALA A 117 3.52 -5.27 22.37
N PRO A 118 2.80 -4.74 21.37
CA PRO A 118 2.11 -5.54 20.37
C PRO A 118 3.09 -6.32 19.48
N SER A 119 2.74 -7.55 19.11
CA SER A 119 3.50 -8.34 18.13
C SER A 119 3.61 -7.62 16.79
N ARG A 120 4.80 -7.70 16.19
CA ARG A 120 5.11 -7.09 14.90
C ARG A 120 4.83 -7.99 13.70
N HIS A 121 4.37 -9.22 13.91
CA HIS A 121 4.26 -10.19 12.81
C HIS A 121 3.30 -9.73 11.71
N GLN A 122 2.11 -9.27 12.12
CA GLN A 122 1.09 -8.75 11.20
C GLN A 122 1.52 -7.45 10.50
N PRO A 123 1.97 -6.39 11.21
CA PRO A 123 2.38 -5.16 10.54
C PRO A 123 3.59 -5.36 9.61
N LEU A 124 4.59 -6.19 9.97
CA LEU A 124 5.70 -6.52 9.08
C LEU A 124 5.24 -7.26 7.81
N SER A 125 4.30 -8.20 7.96
CA SER A 125 3.73 -8.93 6.82
C SER A 125 2.95 -8.00 5.88
N LEU A 126 2.19 -7.03 6.42
CA LEU A 126 1.47 -6.05 5.61
C LEU A 126 2.43 -5.08 4.92
N LEU A 127 3.50 -4.66 5.59
CA LEU A 127 4.51 -3.79 4.99
C LEU A 127 5.22 -4.48 3.82
N TRP A 128 5.62 -5.74 4.01
CA TRP A 128 6.14 -6.59 2.92
C TRP A 128 5.12 -6.76 1.79
N ALA A 129 3.83 -6.95 2.08
CA ALA A 129 2.83 -7.07 1.03
C ALA A 129 2.64 -5.74 0.27
N ILE A 130 2.76 -4.59 0.94
CA ILE A 130 2.70 -3.27 0.29
C ILE A 130 3.87 -3.08 -0.68
N SER A 131 5.08 -3.52 -0.33
CA SER A 131 6.23 -3.42 -1.26
C SER A 131 6.00 -4.22 -2.54
N ARG A 132 5.36 -5.39 -2.42
CA ARG A 132 4.98 -6.19 -3.59
C ARG A 132 3.94 -5.51 -4.47
N GLU A 133 2.97 -4.81 -3.88
CA GLU A 133 2.01 -4.00 -4.65
C GLU A 133 2.70 -2.80 -5.31
N ALA A 134 3.69 -2.17 -4.66
CA ALA A 134 4.49 -1.09 -5.25
C ALA A 134 5.30 -1.55 -6.48
N ASP A 135 5.80 -2.78 -6.44
CA ASP A 135 6.52 -3.44 -7.53
C ASP A 135 5.61 -4.07 -8.61
N GLU A 136 4.28 -3.84 -8.53
CA GLU A 136 3.28 -4.46 -9.42
C GLU A 136 3.36 -6.00 -9.48
N ARG A 137 3.81 -6.64 -8.39
CA ARG A 137 3.86 -8.10 -8.28
C ARG A 137 2.46 -8.69 -8.12
N PRO A 138 2.28 -10.01 -8.34
CA PRO A 138 0.99 -10.65 -8.08
C PRO A 138 0.48 -10.40 -6.66
N ARG A 139 -0.80 -9.99 -6.56
CA ARG A 139 -1.51 -9.63 -5.32
C ARG A 139 -1.46 -10.73 -4.26
N THR A 140 -1.65 -11.98 -4.68
CA THR A 140 -1.58 -13.15 -3.80
C THR A 140 -0.23 -13.84 -3.94
N THR A 141 0.30 -14.30 -2.82
CA THR A 141 1.59 -15.00 -2.76
C THR A 141 1.40 -16.41 -2.19
N PRO A 142 1.98 -17.45 -2.84
CA PRO A 142 1.97 -18.81 -2.31
C PRO A 142 2.62 -18.92 -0.93
N TRP A 143 2.07 -19.78 -0.08
CA TRP A 143 2.53 -20.01 1.29
C TRP A 143 4.07 -20.21 1.41
N PRO A 144 4.74 -21.07 0.61
CA PRO A 144 6.19 -21.24 0.73
C PRO A 144 6.97 -19.95 0.51
N ARG A 145 6.58 -19.15 -0.51
CA ARG A 145 7.22 -17.87 -0.78
C ARG A 145 6.97 -16.85 0.33
N PHE A 146 5.73 -16.77 0.84
CA PHE A 146 5.42 -15.91 1.98
C PHE A 146 6.29 -16.28 3.18
N ARG A 147 6.38 -17.57 3.52
CA ARG A 147 7.19 -18.06 4.64
C ARG A 147 8.66 -17.70 4.48
N ASP A 148 9.21 -17.89 3.29
CA ASP A 148 10.64 -17.71 3.02
C ASP A 148 11.04 -16.22 2.92
N GLU A 149 10.14 -15.35 2.45
CA GLU A 149 10.38 -13.90 2.38
C GLU A 149 10.05 -13.17 3.70
N VAL A 150 8.94 -13.52 4.37
CA VAL A 150 8.49 -12.86 5.61
C VAL A 150 9.17 -13.43 6.85
N GLY A 151 9.47 -14.73 6.89
CA GLY A 151 10.11 -15.38 8.03
C GLY A 151 11.37 -14.67 8.52
N PRO A 152 12.34 -14.35 7.63
CA PRO A 152 13.54 -13.58 7.99
C PRO A 152 13.22 -12.19 8.56
N LEU A 153 12.23 -11.48 8.00
CA LEU A 153 11.80 -10.18 8.52
C LEU A 153 11.28 -10.27 9.96
N LEU A 154 10.57 -11.36 10.29
CA LEU A 154 10.07 -11.58 11.65
C LEU A 154 11.18 -11.87 12.64
N VAL A 155 12.26 -12.53 12.21
CA VAL A 155 13.44 -12.77 13.04
C VAL A 155 14.19 -11.46 13.31
N GLU A 156 14.38 -10.66 12.26
CA GLU A 156 15.23 -9.46 12.30
C GLU A 156 14.51 -8.27 12.97
N PHE A 157 13.26 -8.01 12.60
CA PHE A 157 12.51 -6.83 13.04
C PHE A 157 11.39 -7.14 14.03
N GLY A 158 11.23 -8.41 14.42
CA GLY A 158 10.30 -8.86 15.45
C GLY A 158 10.62 -8.28 16.84
N LEU A 159 9.77 -8.60 17.82
CA LEU A 159 10.08 -8.25 19.21
C LEU A 159 11.25 -9.12 19.72
N PRO A 160 12.09 -8.60 20.63
CA PRO A 160 13.16 -9.40 21.24
C PRO A 160 12.61 -10.69 21.84
N ASN A 161 13.29 -11.81 21.58
CA ASN A 161 12.92 -13.16 22.02
C ASN A 161 11.58 -13.71 21.51
N ALA A 162 10.90 -13.01 20.58
CA ALA A 162 9.72 -13.57 19.93
C ALA A 162 10.13 -14.64 18.91
N LYS A 163 9.43 -15.78 18.93
CA LYS A 163 9.61 -16.81 17.90
C LYS A 163 9.03 -16.32 16.58
N ALA A 164 9.79 -16.40 15.50
CA ALA A 164 9.27 -16.17 14.15
C ALA A 164 8.24 -17.25 13.80
N THR A 165 6.99 -16.83 13.58
CA THR A 165 5.86 -17.70 13.23
C THR A 165 5.14 -17.12 12.02
N PRO A 166 5.69 -17.23 10.80
CA PRO A 166 5.08 -16.69 9.58
C PRO A 166 3.68 -17.27 9.29
N GLU A 167 3.36 -18.46 9.80
CA GLU A 167 2.05 -19.09 9.67
C GLU A 167 0.95 -18.29 10.38
N TYR A 168 1.32 -17.58 11.44
CA TYR A 168 0.40 -16.79 12.24
C TYR A 168 -0.16 -15.58 11.46
N PRO A 169 0.65 -14.62 10.97
CA PRO A 169 0.13 -13.50 10.19
C PRO A 169 -0.46 -13.96 8.86
N PHE A 170 0.07 -15.00 8.20
CA PHE A 170 -0.50 -15.55 6.97
C PHE A 170 -1.99 -15.88 7.10
N TRP A 171 -2.39 -16.44 8.25
CA TRP A 171 -3.77 -16.84 8.53
C TRP A 171 -4.60 -15.77 9.24
N HIS A 172 -4.06 -15.16 10.30
CA HIS A 172 -4.82 -14.28 11.18
C HIS A 172 -5.01 -12.86 10.64
N LEU A 173 -4.22 -12.45 9.65
CA LEU A 173 -4.49 -11.19 8.96
C LEU A 173 -5.89 -11.14 8.33
N ARG A 174 -6.53 -12.28 8.02
CA ARG A 174 -7.93 -12.31 7.55
C ARG A 174 -8.90 -11.58 8.50
N GLY A 175 -8.61 -11.61 9.80
CA GLY A 175 -9.41 -10.91 10.82
C GLY A 175 -9.29 -9.37 10.77
N SER A 176 -8.38 -8.83 9.96
CA SER A 176 -8.24 -7.38 9.71
C SER A 176 -9.23 -6.84 8.68
N GLY A 177 -9.84 -7.73 7.87
CA GLY A 177 -10.63 -7.33 6.71
C GLY A 177 -9.80 -6.77 5.54
N LEU A 178 -8.47 -6.79 5.62
CA LEU A 178 -7.57 -6.36 4.56
C LEU A 178 -6.92 -7.51 3.80
N TRP A 179 -7.06 -8.74 4.30
CA TRP A 179 -6.29 -9.89 3.86
C TRP A 179 -7.19 -11.07 3.55
N GLU A 180 -6.85 -11.81 2.50
CA GLU A 180 -7.54 -13.03 2.11
C GLU A 180 -6.56 -14.18 1.93
N VAL A 181 -7.06 -15.39 2.16
CA VAL A 181 -6.34 -16.65 1.93
C VAL A 181 -7.19 -17.50 1.00
N GLN A 182 -6.60 -17.90 -0.11
CA GLN A 182 -7.21 -18.70 -1.16
C GLN A 182 -6.62 -20.12 -1.16
N GLY A 183 -7.37 -21.07 -1.75
CA GLY A 183 -6.91 -22.45 -1.91
C GLY A 183 -7.09 -23.35 -0.69
N ILE A 184 -7.80 -22.90 0.35
CA ILE A 184 -8.16 -23.74 1.49
C ILE A 184 -9.56 -24.35 1.35
N PRO A 185 -9.72 -25.67 1.54
CA PRO A 185 -11.04 -26.29 1.61
C PRO A 185 -11.90 -25.71 2.75
N ALA A 186 -13.18 -25.48 2.51
CA ALA A 186 -14.10 -24.87 3.48
C ALA A 186 -14.14 -25.61 4.82
N GLU A 187 -14.00 -26.94 4.79
CA GLU A 187 -13.94 -27.83 5.95
C GLU A 187 -12.80 -27.44 6.92
N LEU A 188 -11.66 -27.03 6.35
CA LEU A 188 -10.42 -26.72 7.07
C LEU A 188 -10.29 -25.24 7.41
N ALA A 189 -11.23 -24.41 6.95
CA ALA A 189 -11.15 -22.95 7.10
C ALA A 189 -11.67 -22.40 8.44
N LYS A 190 -12.21 -23.27 9.30
CA LYS A 190 -12.83 -22.93 10.59
C LYS A 190 -11.80 -22.49 11.65
N GLU A 191 -10.61 -23.08 11.63
CA GLU A 191 -9.53 -22.82 12.58
C GLU A 191 -8.21 -22.62 11.84
N MET A 192 -7.16 -22.18 12.55
CA MET A 192 -5.83 -22.05 11.97
C MET A 192 -5.30 -23.41 11.52
N PRO A 193 -4.97 -23.61 10.23
CA PRO A 193 -4.41 -24.87 9.76
C PRO A 193 -3.08 -25.15 10.42
N LYS A 194 -2.82 -26.43 10.70
CA LYS A 194 -1.48 -26.87 11.10
C LYS A 194 -0.50 -26.64 9.95
N MET A 195 0.78 -26.48 10.29
CA MET A 195 1.86 -26.35 9.31
C MET A 195 1.84 -27.40 8.20
N SER A 196 1.59 -28.67 8.55
CA SER A 196 1.51 -29.76 7.57
C SER A 196 0.39 -29.56 6.52
N ILE A 197 -0.69 -28.87 6.87
CA ILE A 197 -1.78 -28.53 5.95
C ILE A 197 -1.37 -27.35 5.07
N LEU A 198 -0.73 -26.33 5.65
CA LEU A 198 -0.21 -25.20 4.88
C LEU A 198 0.80 -25.65 3.81
N ASP A 199 1.67 -26.60 4.14
CA ASP A 199 2.69 -27.12 3.22
C ASP A 199 2.12 -28.09 2.17
N ALA A 200 1.08 -28.85 2.51
CA ALA A 200 0.49 -29.85 1.61
C ALA A 200 -0.46 -29.25 0.55
N HIS A 201 -0.99 -28.05 0.79
CA HIS A 201 -1.95 -27.40 -0.09
C HIS A 201 -1.34 -26.13 -0.71
N HIS A 202 -1.71 -25.81 -1.94
CA HIS A 202 -1.23 -24.62 -2.67
C HIS A 202 -1.93 -23.33 -2.21
N LEU A 203 -1.92 -23.06 -0.90
CA LEU A 203 -2.54 -21.87 -0.35
C LEU A 203 -1.80 -20.63 -0.82
N GLN A 204 -2.56 -19.58 -1.09
CA GLN A 204 -2.03 -18.27 -1.42
C GLN A 204 -2.71 -17.23 -0.55
N ALA A 205 -2.00 -16.16 -0.21
CA ALA A 205 -2.57 -15.09 0.58
C ALA A 205 -2.06 -13.72 0.13
N GLY A 206 -2.87 -12.69 0.36
CA GLY A 206 -2.57 -11.32 -0.06
C GLY A 206 -3.62 -10.35 0.41
N PHE A 207 -3.48 -9.09 0.00
CA PHE A 207 -4.52 -8.08 0.22
C PHE A 207 -5.83 -8.48 -0.45
N THR A 208 -6.97 -8.08 0.12
CA THR A 208 -8.25 -8.14 -0.62
C THR A 208 -8.16 -7.28 -1.88
N GLU A 209 -9.02 -7.55 -2.86
CA GLU A 209 -9.02 -6.84 -4.14
C GLU A 209 -9.24 -5.33 -3.96
N GLU A 210 -10.11 -4.94 -3.03
CA GLU A 210 -10.40 -3.53 -2.72
C GLU A 210 -9.20 -2.84 -2.07
N ALA A 211 -8.53 -3.51 -1.12
CA ALA A 211 -7.34 -2.96 -0.47
C ALA A 211 -6.18 -2.84 -1.46
N ALA A 212 -5.95 -3.85 -2.30
CA ALA A 212 -4.91 -3.82 -3.33
C ALA A 212 -5.17 -2.71 -4.36
N ALA A 213 -6.42 -2.54 -4.81
CA ALA A 213 -6.78 -1.47 -5.74
C ALA A 213 -6.46 -0.07 -5.19
N LEU A 214 -6.77 0.18 -3.90
CA LEU A 214 -6.42 1.43 -3.22
C LEU A 214 -4.91 1.60 -3.08
N LEU A 215 -4.17 0.53 -2.79
CA LEU A 215 -2.72 0.57 -2.62
C LEU A 215 -1.94 0.78 -3.93
N ARG A 216 -2.58 0.72 -5.11
CA ARG A 216 -1.95 1.14 -6.38
C ARG A 216 -1.72 2.64 -6.43
N ASP A 217 -2.59 3.43 -5.78
CA ASP A 217 -2.40 4.88 -5.66
C ASP A 217 -1.20 5.18 -4.74
N PRO A 218 -0.15 5.87 -5.22
CA PRO A 218 1.06 6.08 -4.42
C PRO A 218 0.85 6.95 -3.19
N VAL A 219 -0.15 7.84 -3.19
CA VAL A 219 -0.50 8.65 -2.01
C VAL A 219 -1.07 7.74 -0.92
N THR A 220 -2.12 6.99 -1.25
CA THR A 220 -2.73 6.01 -0.35
C THR A 220 -1.73 4.98 0.16
N ARG A 221 -0.81 4.54 -0.71
CA ARG A 221 0.26 3.61 -0.34
C ARG A 221 1.23 4.21 0.67
N LEU A 222 1.67 5.45 0.47
CA LEU A 222 2.52 6.16 1.42
C LEU A 222 1.82 6.29 2.78
N ASP A 223 0.55 6.69 2.82
CA ASP A 223 -0.20 6.78 4.07
C ASP A 223 -0.29 5.44 4.81
N ALA A 224 -0.46 4.34 4.06
CA ALA A 224 -0.51 2.99 4.63
C ALA A 224 0.83 2.61 5.26
N ILE A 225 1.95 2.87 4.56
CA ILE A 225 3.31 2.66 5.07
C ILE A 225 3.53 3.48 6.34
N THR A 226 3.28 4.80 6.27
CA THR A 226 3.42 5.71 7.41
C THR A 226 2.56 5.26 8.59
N THR A 227 1.31 4.90 8.35
CA THR A 227 0.40 4.40 9.38
C THR A 227 0.96 3.14 10.07
N ILE A 228 1.47 2.17 9.32
CA ILE A 228 2.05 0.95 9.90
C ILE A 228 3.30 1.28 10.72
N CYS A 229 4.22 2.06 10.14
CA CYS A 229 5.48 2.42 10.77
C CYS A 229 5.27 3.22 12.06
N GLU A 230 4.40 4.20 12.04
CA GLU A 230 4.11 5.04 13.20
C GLU A 230 3.26 4.34 14.26
N THR A 231 2.41 3.38 13.88
CA THR A 231 1.55 2.71 14.87
C THR A 231 2.27 1.55 15.55
N TYR A 232 3.09 0.78 14.82
CA TYR A 232 3.61 -0.50 15.30
C TYR A 232 5.13 -0.66 15.27
N LEU A 233 5.86 0.17 14.52
CA LEU A 233 7.30 -0.01 14.25
C LEU A 233 8.10 1.27 14.56
N GLN A 234 7.74 1.96 15.65
CA GLN A 234 8.33 3.25 16.00
C GLN A 234 9.81 3.14 16.40
N ASP A 235 10.21 2.00 16.97
CA ASP A 235 11.53 1.71 17.53
C ASP A 235 12.37 0.80 16.62
N VAL A 236 11.90 0.54 15.38
CA VAL A 236 12.64 -0.23 14.38
C VAL A 236 13.50 0.70 13.53
N ASP A 237 14.72 0.28 13.19
CA ASP A 237 15.54 0.97 12.19
C ASP A 237 14.82 0.94 10.83
N ARG A 238 14.28 2.10 10.44
CA ARG A 238 13.45 2.25 9.25
C ARG A 238 14.25 2.06 7.96
N ARG A 239 15.51 2.47 7.94
CA ARG A 239 16.36 2.35 6.74
C ARG A 239 16.65 0.89 6.47
N ALA A 240 17.10 0.16 7.48
CA ALA A 240 17.34 -1.28 7.39
C ALA A 240 16.06 -2.04 7.02
N LEU A 241 14.92 -1.68 7.63
CA LEU A 241 13.63 -2.30 7.33
C LEU A 241 13.21 -2.07 5.87
N PHE A 242 13.34 -0.85 5.35
CA PHE A 242 12.93 -0.52 3.99
C PHE A 242 13.83 -1.19 2.95
N GLU A 243 15.15 -1.18 3.18
CA GLU A 243 16.10 -1.93 2.36
C GLU A 243 15.73 -3.43 2.32
N ARG A 244 15.43 -4.01 3.48
CA ARG A 244 15.10 -5.44 3.57
C ARG A 244 13.74 -5.82 2.97
N THR A 245 12.80 -4.88 2.94
CA THR A 245 11.43 -5.11 2.43
C THR A 245 11.27 -4.71 0.96
N GLY A 246 12.24 -4.01 0.36
CA GLY A 246 12.12 -3.43 -0.99
C GLY A 246 11.31 -2.14 -1.03
N LEU A 247 11.39 -1.34 0.04
CA LEU A 247 10.77 -0.01 0.16
C LEU A 247 11.83 1.11 0.23
N ASP A 248 13.07 0.83 -0.12
CA ASP A 248 14.19 1.78 -0.15
C ASP A 248 13.89 3.02 -0.99
N GLY A 249 13.10 2.89 -2.06
CA GLY A 249 12.61 4.01 -2.85
C GLY A 249 11.76 5.04 -2.09
N TYR A 250 11.31 4.75 -0.86
CA TYR A 250 10.62 5.70 0.02
C TYR A 250 11.57 6.51 0.92
N THR A 251 12.89 6.30 0.80
CA THR A 251 13.92 7.04 1.53
C THR A 251 14.42 8.28 0.78
N THR A 252 13.94 8.49 -0.45
CA THR A 252 14.23 9.64 -1.30
C THR A 252 12.92 10.14 -1.95
N ALA A 253 12.88 11.37 -2.45
CA ALA A 253 11.73 11.92 -3.19
C ALA A 253 11.86 11.75 -4.72
N GLY A 254 13.07 11.44 -5.18
CA GLY A 254 13.40 11.30 -6.58
C GLY A 254 14.57 10.33 -6.74
N SER A 255 14.83 9.94 -7.99
CA SER A 255 16.02 9.17 -8.31
C SER A 255 17.23 10.09 -8.15
N LEU A 256 17.76 10.21 -6.93
CA LEU A 256 19.17 10.53 -6.78
C LEU A 256 19.91 9.54 -7.70
N PRO A 257 20.86 9.99 -8.53
CA PRO A 257 21.74 9.04 -9.18
C PRO A 257 22.28 8.20 -8.03
N ASN A 258 22.09 6.87 -8.06
CA ASN A 258 22.74 5.98 -7.12
C ASN A 258 24.18 6.46 -7.04
N LEU A 259 24.51 7.16 -5.95
CA LEU A 259 25.89 7.26 -5.54
C LEU A 259 26.24 5.79 -5.42
N PRO A 260 27.22 5.27 -6.18
CA PRO A 260 27.61 3.90 -5.99
C PRO A 260 27.93 3.78 -4.50
N GLU A 261 27.02 3.14 -3.77
CA GLU A 261 27.35 2.55 -2.50
C GLU A 261 28.55 1.70 -2.85
N ASP A 262 29.68 1.93 -2.17
CA ASP A 262 30.91 1.21 -2.40
C ASP A 262 30.59 -0.27 -2.48
N GLU A 263 30.43 -0.78 -3.71
CA GLU A 263 30.15 -2.19 -3.95
C GLU A 263 31.35 -2.90 -3.36
N SER A 264 31.11 -3.52 -2.22
CA SER A 264 32.02 -4.36 -1.46
C SER A 264 33.11 -4.90 -2.38
N GLY A 265 34.29 -4.29 -2.27
CA GLY A 265 35.49 -4.77 -2.93
C GLY A 265 35.65 -6.23 -2.55
N GLY A 266 35.34 -7.12 -3.48
CA GLY A 266 35.58 -8.54 -3.34
C GLY A 266 37.06 -8.74 -3.05
N ALA A 267 37.32 -9.45 -1.97
CA ALA A 267 38.62 -9.83 -1.44
C ALA A 267 39.62 -10.21 -2.55
N ASP A 268 40.75 -9.52 -2.58
CA ASP A 268 42.02 -10.12 -2.16
C ASP A 268 43.13 -9.07 -2.15
N THR A 269 44.02 -9.24 -1.17
CA THR A 269 45.33 -8.60 -0.94
C THR A 269 45.34 -7.34 -0.07
N ASP A 270 46.01 -7.50 1.07
CA ASP A 270 46.61 -6.44 1.87
C ASP A 270 47.44 -5.53 0.94
N ASP A 271 46.89 -4.38 0.57
CA ASP A 271 47.70 -3.27 0.05
C ASP A 271 47.07 -1.94 0.47
N GLU A 272 47.65 -1.33 1.50
CA GLU A 272 47.36 0.02 1.97
C GLU A 272 47.46 1.01 0.80
N HIS A 273 46.32 1.56 0.37
CA HIS A 273 46.23 2.82 -0.40
C HIS A 273 47.27 2.99 -1.52
N GLY A 274 47.49 1.95 -2.33
CA GLY A 274 48.32 2.03 -3.53
C GLY A 274 47.78 3.14 -4.45
N ARG A 275 48.54 4.22 -4.63
CA ARG A 275 48.18 5.29 -5.59
C ARG A 275 48.03 4.67 -6.97
N ALA A 276 46.80 4.59 -7.47
CA ALA A 276 46.55 4.24 -8.86
C ALA A 276 47.15 5.33 -9.76
N THR A 277 48.35 5.07 -10.28
CA THR A 277 49.09 5.96 -11.19
C THR A 277 48.63 5.70 -12.63
N GLY A 278 47.34 5.96 -12.91
CA GLY A 278 46.80 5.81 -14.27
C GLY A 278 45.38 6.35 -14.40
N PRO A 279 44.95 6.70 -15.63
CA PRO A 279 43.56 7.08 -15.87
C PRO A 279 42.63 5.92 -15.53
N ALA A 280 41.57 6.20 -14.77
CA ALA A 280 40.62 5.20 -14.33
C ALA A 280 40.00 4.44 -15.53
N PRO A 281 39.86 3.10 -15.44
CA PRO A 281 39.25 2.31 -16.51
C PRO A 281 37.77 2.69 -16.69
N ARG A 282 37.33 2.81 -17.95
CA ARG A 282 35.92 3.06 -18.27
C ARG A 282 35.18 1.73 -18.40
N ARG A 283 33.99 1.63 -17.82
CA ARG A 283 33.05 0.52 -18.04
C ARG A 283 31.84 1.03 -18.81
N ALA A 284 31.38 0.26 -19.80
CA ALA A 284 30.13 0.53 -20.50
C ALA A 284 28.96 0.02 -19.65
N ALA A 285 27.94 0.85 -19.46
CA ALA A 285 26.72 0.49 -18.74
C ALA A 285 25.51 0.95 -19.54
N THR A 286 24.51 0.06 -19.69
CA THR A 286 23.21 0.39 -20.26
C THR A 286 22.29 0.81 -19.13
N ARG A 287 21.63 1.97 -19.25
CA ARG A 287 20.64 2.44 -18.27
C ARG A 287 19.32 2.82 -18.96
N SER A 288 18.21 2.42 -18.37
CA SER A 288 16.90 3.00 -18.66
C SER A 288 16.81 4.36 -17.97
N VAL A 289 16.35 5.38 -18.70
CA VAL A 289 16.21 6.75 -18.19
C VAL A 289 14.78 7.21 -18.38
N ILE A 290 14.21 7.82 -17.34
CA ILE A 290 12.91 8.48 -17.44
C ILE A 290 13.06 9.72 -18.35
N VAL A 291 12.24 9.80 -19.39
CA VAL A 291 12.20 10.95 -20.29
C VAL A 291 11.32 12.02 -19.65
N ARG A 292 11.91 13.17 -19.32
CA ARG A 292 11.22 14.33 -18.76
C ARG A 292 11.01 15.42 -19.81
N ASP A 293 9.93 16.18 -19.70
CA ASP A 293 9.61 17.29 -20.58
C ASP A 293 10.54 18.48 -20.29
N GLU A 294 11.55 18.64 -21.16
CA GLU A 294 12.51 19.73 -21.07
C GLU A 294 11.86 21.12 -21.25
N ALA A 295 10.69 21.21 -21.89
CA ALA A 295 9.97 22.47 -22.04
C ALA A 295 9.35 22.92 -20.72
N LEU A 296 8.78 22.00 -19.94
CA LEU A 296 8.29 22.30 -18.59
C LEU A 296 9.45 22.69 -17.65
N ALA A 297 10.55 21.94 -17.70
CA ALA A 297 11.75 22.23 -16.93
C ALA A 297 12.37 23.59 -17.27
N ARG A 298 12.29 24.04 -18.52
CA ARG A 298 12.71 25.39 -18.92
C ARG A 298 11.71 26.45 -18.47
N LYS A 299 10.42 26.19 -18.63
CA LYS A 299 9.34 27.11 -18.25
C LYS A 299 9.35 27.45 -16.76
N VAL A 300 9.51 26.46 -15.87
CA VAL A 300 9.58 26.72 -14.42
C VAL A 300 10.77 27.60 -14.04
N LYS A 301 11.91 27.42 -14.71
CA LYS A 301 13.11 28.23 -14.48
C LYS A 301 12.94 29.66 -14.97
N GLU A 302 12.29 29.84 -16.12
CA GLU A 302 11.97 31.16 -16.67
C GLU A 302 10.99 31.93 -15.77
N LEU A 303 9.92 31.28 -15.29
CA LEU A 303 8.96 31.87 -14.36
C LEU A 303 9.62 32.34 -13.06
N GLU A 304 10.53 31.53 -12.52
CA GLU A 304 11.22 31.80 -11.26
C GLU A 304 12.54 32.59 -11.44
N GLY A 305 12.86 33.02 -12.66
CA GLY A 305 14.06 33.79 -12.99
C GLY A 305 15.39 33.11 -12.65
N ASP A 306 15.44 31.78 -12.74
CA ASP A 306 16.57 30.93 -12.31
C ASP A 306 16.99 31.15 -10.84
N ARG A 307 16.11 31.71 -10.01
CA ARG A 307 16.34 31.89 -8.58
C ARG A 307 15.87 30.64 -7.85
N CYS A 308 16.63 30.15 -6.89
CA CYS A 308 16.19 29.00 -6.08
C CYS A 308 14.97 29.37 -5.23
N GLN A 309 13.83 28.68 -5.35
CA GLN A 309 12.61 28.97 -4.57
C GLN A 309 12.80 28.79 -3.05
N ILE A 310 13.79 28.00 -2.63
CA ILE A 310 14.04 27.68 -1.22
C ILE A 310 15.01 28.66 -0.53
N CYS A 311 16.10 29.05 -1.20
CA CYS A 311 17.17 29.87 -0.59
C CYS A 311 17.40 31.21 -1.30
N ASP A 312 16.61 31.49 -2.33
CA ASP A 312 16.62 32.75 -3.10
C ASP A 312 17.92 33.07 -3.86
N THR A 313 18.88 32.13 -3.82
CA THR A 313 20.18 32.25 -4.49
C THR A 313 20.04 32.01 -5.99
N THR A 314 20.73 32.85 -6.78
CA THR A 314 20.93 32.67 -8.23
C THR A 314 22.36 32.22 -8.46
N LEU A 315 22.57 30.94 -8.78
CA LEU A 315 23.90 30.43 -9.11
C LEU A 315 24.30 30.91 -10.50
N ARG A 316 25.61 31.12 -10.72
CA ARG A 316 26.16 31.42 -12.05
C ARG A 316 27.18 30.36 -12.46
N TYR A 317 26.99 29.79 -13.65
CA TYR A 317 27.90 28.84 -14.27
C TYR A 317 28.18 29.30 -15.71
N LEU A 318 29.46 29.38 -16.08
CA LEU A 318 29.89 29.94 -17.38
C LEU A 318 29.23 31.29 -17.70
N ASN A 319 29.13 32.15 -16.68
CA ASN A 319 28.50 33.47 -16.72
C ASN A 319 26.98 33.50 -17.01
N ARG A 320 26.32 32.34 -17.01
CA ARG A 320 24.86 32.19 -17.17
C ARG A 320 24.21 31.77 -15.84
N PRO A 321 22.94 32.12 -15.60
CA PRO A 321 22.23 31.61 -14.44
C PRO A 321 22.11 30.08 -14.52
N TYR A 322 22.17 29.41 -13.37
CA TYR A 322 22.07 27.96 -13.27
C TYR A 322 21.08 27.56 -12.17
N SER A 323 20.09 26.76 -12.57
CA SER A 323 19.07 26.20 -11.70
C SER A 323 18.67 24.80 -12.19
N GLN A 324 18.04 24.02 -11.32
CA GLN A 324 17.52 22.69 -11.59
C GLN A 324 16.01 22.69 -11.39
N ALA A 325 15.30 22.00 -12.28
CA ALA A 325 13.88 21.73 -12.12
C ALA A 325 13.77 20.42 -11.32
N ALA A 326 13.29 20.53 -10.07
CA ALA A 326 13.09 19.41 -9.17
C ALA A 326 11.62 19.01 -9.21
N HIS A 327 11.32 17.72 -9.34
CA HIS A 327 9.95 17.23 -9.19
C HIS A 327 9.60 17.15 -7.72
N ILE A 328 8.46 17.72 -7.31
CA ILE A 328 8.02 17.68 -5.90
C ILE A 328 7.72 16.23 -5.50
N ARG A 329 6.97 15.53 -6.35
CA ARG A 329 6.75 14.08 -6.32
C ARG A 329 7.50 13.45 -7.49
N GLY A 330 8.50 12.60 -7.20
CA GLY A 330 9.35 12.00 -8.22
C GLY A 330 8.59 11.24 -9.31
N LEU A 331 9.07 11.32 -10.55
CA LEU A 331 8.43 10.67 -11.72
C LEU A 331 8.51 9.14 -11.71
N GLY A 332 9.59 8.60 -11.14
CA GLY A 332 9.85 7.17 -11.09
C GLY A 332 9.05 6.43 -10.02
N GLY A 333 9.09 5.10 -10.09
CA GLY A 333 8.66 4.27 -8.96
C GLY A 333 9.54 4.55 -7.73
N PRO A 334 8.98 4.52 -6.52
CA PRO A 334 7.60 4.11 -6.19
C PRO A 334 6.58 5.27 -6.17
N HIS A 335 6.98 6.50 -6.53
CA HIS A 335 6.14 7.69 -6.36
C HIS A 335 5.21 7.97 -7.54
N HIS A 336 5.63 7.71 -8.78
CA HIS A 336 4.86 7.92 -10.01
C HIS A 336 4.17 9.29 -10.07
N GLY A 337 4.92 10.36 -9.78
CA GLY A 337 4.45 11.72 -9.93
C GLY A 337 4.25 12.12 -11.39
N PRO A 338 3.30 13.02 -11.68
CA PRO A 338 3.09 13.53 -13.04
C PRO A 338 4.21 14.47 -13.47
N ASP A 339 4.55 14.46 -14.76
CA ASP A 339 5.47 15.45 -15.34
C ASP A 339 4.69 16.70 -15.78
N GLU A 340 4.42 17.57 -14.82
CA GLU A 340 3.60 18.77 -15.00
C GLU A 340 4.22 19.96 -14.28
N LEU A 341 3.90 21.18 -14.74
CA LEU A 341 4.42 22.42 -14.14
C LEU A 341 4.09 22.53 -12.64
N GLN A 342 2.92 22.02 -12.23
CA GLN A 342 2.43 22.04 -10.85
C GLN A 342 3.22 21.14 -9.89
N ASN A 343 4.00 20.21 -10.44
CA ASN A 343 4.84 19.27 -9.72
C ASN A 343 6.32 19.67 -9.81
N LEU A 344 6.66 20.92 -10.17
CA LEU A 344 8.04 21.35 -10.35
C LEU A 344 8.43 22.48 -9.39
N LEU A 345 9.69 22.48 -8.98
CA LEU A 345 10.36 23.58 -8.29
C LEU A 345 11.63 23.99 -9.04
N CYS A 346 11.90 25.29 -9.10
CA CYS A 346 13.18 25.84 -9.53
C CYS A 346 14.13 25.95 -8.33
N LEU A 347 15.12 25.06 -8.25
CA LEU A 347 16.05 24.95 -7.12
C LEU A 347 17.52 25.14 -7.53
N CYS A 348 18.36 25.59 -6.61
CA CYS A 348 19.82 25.51 -6.78
C CYS A 348 20.29 24.07 -6.52
N ALA A 349 21.52 23.75 -6.96
CA ALA A 349 22.09 22.39 -6.81
C ALA A 349 22.05 21.86 -5.37
N ASN A 350 22.34 22.71 -4.38
CA ASN A 350 22.36 22.29 -2.97
C ASN A 350 20.94 22.00 -2.45
N CYS A 351 20.00 22.91 -2.69
CA CYS A 351 18.62 22.71 -2.23
C CYS A 351 17.92 21.57 -2.98
N HIS A 352 18.26 21.34 -4.26
CA HIS A 352 17.75 20.21 -5.01
C HIS A 352 18.16 18.88 -4.38
N VAL A 353 19.44 18.71 -4.07
CA VAL A 353 19.94 17.48 -3.41
C VAL A 353 19.30 17.28 -2.04
N LEU A 354 19.18 18.35 -1.23
CA LEU A 354 18.53 18.26 0.08
C LEU A 354 17.03 17.93 -0.02
N PHE A 355 16.35 18.49 -1.02
CA PHE A 355 14.92 18.27 -1.23
C PHE A 355 14.65 16.84 -1.73
N ASP A 356 15.42 16.36 -2.70
CA ASP A 356 15.34 14.98 -3.19
C ASP A 356 15.76 13.96 -2.11
N GLY A 357 16.71 14.33 -1.26
CA GLY A 357 17.16 13.54 -0.12
C GLY A 357 16.24 13.58 1.10
N LEU A 358 15.07 14.24 1.01
CA LEU A 358 14.10 14.38 2.10
C LEU A 358 14.65 15.06 3.36
N GLU A 359 15.66 15.92 3.24
CA GLU A 359 16.27 16.64 4.38
C GLU A 359 15.61 17.99 4.65
N ILE A 360 14.88 18.54 3.66
CA ILE A 360 14.11 19.78 3.78
C ILE A 360 12.71 19.61 3.19
N TYR A 361 11.72 20.27 3.77
CA TYR A 361 10.32 20.21 3.32
C TYR A 361 9.63 21.57 3.48
N VAL A 362 8.44 21.71 2.89
CA VAL A 362 7.58 22.89 3.03
C VAL A 362 6.42 22.54 3.96
N ASP A 363 6.26 23.25 5.07
CA ASP A 363 5.20 23.04 6.05
C ASP A 363 3.82 23.55 5.55
N PRO A 364 2.71 23.30 6.27
CA PRO A 364 1.38 23.77 5.87
C PRO A 364 1.24 25.30 5.77
N ASP A 365 2.09 26.05 6.47
CA ASP A 365 2.11 27.51 6.45
C ASP A 365 2.97 28.06 5.29
N GLY A 366 3.54 27.18 4.45
CA GLY A 366 4.37 27.54 3.31
C GLY A 366 5.83 27.85 3.68
N LEU A 367 6.28 27.49 4.89
CA LEU A 367 7.63 27.71 5.36
C LEU A 367 8.50 26.48 5.08
N VAL A 368 9.69 26.72 4.51
CA VAL A 368 10.72 25.70 4.33
C VAL A 368 11.40 25.42 5.66
N ARG A 369 11.43 24.15 6.07
CA ARG A 369 12.07 23.65 7.29
C ARG A 369 13.03 22.52 6.96
N GLY A 370 13.99 22.29 7.84
CA GLY A 370 14.76 21.05 7.83
C GLY A 370 14.04 19.94 8.59
N VAL A 371 14.36 18.70 8.21
CA VAL A 371 13.84 17.50 8.88
C VAL A 371 14.63 17.19 10.15
N ARG A 372 15.95 17.38 10.10
CA ARG A 372 16.89 17.02 11.19
C ARG A 372 17.75 18.18 11.67
N ASP A 373 17.74 19.30 10.95
CA ASP A 373 18.52 20.49 11.29
C ASP A 373 17.65 21.59 11.90
N ASP A 374 18.28 22.50 12.65
CA ASP A 374 17.64 23.68 13.22
C ASP A 374 17.63 24.85 12.22
N ARG A 375 17.36 24.56 10.94
CA ARG A 375 17.22 25.60 9.92
C ARG A 375 16.10 26.56 10.29
N GLU A 376 16.42 27.85 10.30
CA GLU A 376 15.42 28.90 10.46
C GLU A 376 14.33 28.78 9.38
N PRO A 377 13.04 28.68 9.77
CA PRO A 377 11.95 28.61 8.82
C PRO A 377 11.91 29.86 7.94
N ARG A 378 11.84 29.66 6.62
CA ARG A 378 11.72 30.76 5.65
C ARG A 378 10.62 30.47 4.64
N PRO A 379 9.83 31.46 4.21
CA PRO A 379 8.80 31.24 3.20
C PRO A 379 9.38 30.66 1.91
N LEU A 380 8.72 29.65 1.33
CA LEU A 380 9.00 29.23 -0.03
C LEU A 380 8.66 30.39 -0.98
N ARG A 381 9.61 30.81 -1.81
CA ARG A 381 9.32 31.83 -2.83
C ARG A 381 8.41 31.22 -3.90
N ARG A 382 7.37 31.96 -4.26
CA ARG A 382 6.41 31.59 -5.31
C ARG A 382 6.26 32.75 -6.28
N ASP A 383 6.56 32.54 -7.55
CA ASP A 383 6.14 33.48 -8.59
C ASP A 383 4.61 33.36 -8.81
N PRO A 384 3.85 34.47 -8.94
CA PRO A 384 2.40 34.41 -9.16
C PRO A 384 1.99 33.65 -10.43
N GLY A 385 2.88 33.55 -11.44
CA GLY A 385 2.66 32.81 -12.68
C GLY A 385 3.04 31.34 -12.62
N HIS A 386 3.61 30.86 -11.50
CA HIS A 386 4.00 29.47 -11.29
C HIS A 386 2.94 28.74 -10.44
N PRO A 387 2.02 27.98 -11.06
CA PRO A 387 1.06 27.18 -10.32
C PRO A 387 1.79 25.99 -9.68
N MET A 388 1.56 25.74 -8.39
CA MET A 388 2.07 24.58 -7.67
C MET A 388 0.91 23.88 -6.98
N ASP A 389 0.87 22.55 -7.04
CA ASP A 389 -0.16 21.75 -6.37
C ASP A 389 0.26 21.42 -4.94
N GLU A 390 -0.53 21.87 -3.96
CA GLU A 390 -0.32 21.58 -2.55
C GLU A 390 -0.42 20.09 -2.21
N ALA A 391 -1.09 19.28 -3.05
CA ALA A 391 -1.12 17.84 -2.89
C ALA A 391 0.27 17.19 -3.06
N HIS A 392 1.06 17.65 -4.04
CA HIS A 392 2.44 17.16 -4.22
C HIS A 392 3.34 17.63 -3.07
N ILE A 393 3.18 18.88 -2.61
CA ILE A 393 3.90 19.41 -1.47
C ILE A 393 3.59 18.62 -0.19
N GLY A 394 2.31 18.29 0.03
CA GLY A 394 1.87 17.44 1.13
C GLY A 394 2.48 16.03 1.05
N TYR A 395 2.48 15.43 -0.14
CA TYR A 395 3.09 14.11 -0.37
C TYR A 395 4.59 14.10 -0.02
N HIS A 396 5.35 15.10 -0.48
CA HIS A 396 6.77 15.24 -0.16
C HIS A 396 7.01 15.42 1.34
N ARG A 397 6.19 16.25 2.00
CA ARG A 397 6.24 16.45 3.45
C ARG A 397 6.00 15.14 4.22
N ASP A 398 5.05 14.31 3.77
CA ASP A 398 4.77 13.02 4.41
C ASP A 398 5.95 12.04 4.26
N LEU A 399 6.66 12.06 3.13
CA LEU A 399 7.92 11.32 2.95
C LEU A 399 9.01 11.82 3.92
N CYS A 400 9.15 13.13 4.07
CA CYS A 400 10.09 13.71 5.04
C CYS A 400 9.75 13.29 6.47
N ASN A 401 8.48 13.35 6.87
CA ASN A 401 8.02 12.92 8.20
C ASN A 401 8.28 11.43 8.44
N LEU A 402 8.06 10.59 7.43
CA LEU A 402 8.37 9.17 7.48
C LEU A 402 9.86 8.93 7.76
N ASN A 403 10.76 9.78 7.25
CA ASN A 403 12.22 9.65 7.39
C ASN A 403 12.82 10.51 8.54
N ALA A 404 12.01 11.28 9.26
CA ALA A 404 12.48 12.23 10.27
C ALA A 404 13.06 11.61 11.54
N ARG A 405 12.64 10.39 11.89
CA ARG A 405 12.99 9.79 13.19
C ARG A 405 14.37 9.12 13.15
N LYS A 406 15.24 9.54 14.08
CA LYS A 406 16.44 8.76 14.44
C LYS A 406 16.00 7.45 15.12
N PRO A 407 16.73 6.34 14.94
CA PRO A 407 16.62 5.22 15.87
C PRO A 407 16.82 5.76 17.29
N ALA A 408 16.04 5.27 18.26
CA ALA A 408 16.42 5.48 19.65
C ALA A 408 17.86 5.00 19.80
N ALA A 409 18.75 5.88 20.26
CA ALA A 409 20.12 5.50 20.56
C ALA A 409 20.06 4.31 21.52
N GLY A 410 20.55 3.16 21.06
CA GLY A 410 20.70 1.96 21.88
C GLY A 410 21.78 2.13 22.93
#